data_AF-A0AA88WL35-F1
#
_entry.id   AF-A0AA88WL35-F1
#
_cell.length_a   1.000
_cell.length_b   1.000
_cell.length_c   1.000
_cell.angle_alpha   90.00
_cell.angle_beta   90.00
_cell.angle_gamma   90.00
#
_symmetry.space_group_name_H-M   'P 1'
#
loop_
_entity.id
_entity.type
_entity.pdbx_description
1 polymer ?
#
loop_
_entity_poly.entity_id
_entity_poly.type
_entity_poly.pdbx_seq_one_letter_code
_entity_poly.pdbx_strand_id
1 'polypeptide(L)'
;MAFGNYKSFSLAILAVVALAFASNAAEAQVNPFCNTATDKALCTSMVNGAKTQKEATVNAINFTLEKAKLMKPMVDGLTGTLPKILSLVSKDSLVQTCNENYESLIEDLVGAIEDIKTGDKFNSVPTKLSAVGLTDCADSLKDFSVVSPLGKLNDEINNYASSCLAVARQIKELKKECYRM
;
A
#
# COMPACT_ATOMS: atom_id res chain seq x y z
N MET A 1 -56.05 -47.58 -29.49
CA MET A 1 -55.35 -46.28 -29.40
C MET A 1 -54.87 -46.13 -27.98
N ALA A 2 -53.56 -46.21 -27.75
CA ALA A 2 -52.94 -46.22 -26.42
C ALA A 2 -52.16 -44.92 -26.22
N PHE A 3 -52.47 -44.19 -25.15
CA PHE A 3 -51.68 -43.05 -24.68
C PHE A 3 -50.49 -43.59 -23.87
N GLY A 4 -49.29 -43.43 -24.41
CA GLY A 4 -48.03 -43.86 -23.80
C GLY A 4 -47.38 -42.78 -22.94
N ASN A 5 -47.17 -43.12 -21.68
CA ASN A 5 -46.27 -42.61 -20.65
C ASN A 5 -45.21 -41.55 -21.04
N TYR A 6 -45.31 -40.36 -20.45
CA TYR A 6 -44.25 -39.36 -20.32
C TYR A 6 -43.60 -39.46 -18.93
N LYS A 7 -42.59 -40.32 -18.80
CA LYS A 7 -41.67 -40.34 -17.65
C LYS A 7 -40.26 -40.61 -18.15
N SER A 8 -39.60 -39.58 -18.70
CA SER A 8 -38.13 -39.58 -18.88
C SER A 8 -37.67 -38.25 -19.45
N PHE A 9 -37.88 -37.15 -18.73
CA PHE A 9 -37.08 -35.95 -18.97
C PHE A 9 -36.80 -35.31 -17.61
N SER A 10 -35.52 -34.96 -17.41
CA SER A 10 -35.04 -34.05 -16.37
C SER A 10 -34.60 -34.63 -15.01
N LEU A 11 -33.80 -35.71 -15.01
CA LEU A 11 -32.82 -35.92 -13.93
C LEU A 11 -31.39 -35.55 -14.36
N ALA A 12 -31.10 -35.51 -15.66
CA ALA A 12 -29.79 -35.10 -16.17
C ALA A 12 -29.53 -33.59 -16.05
N ILE A 13 -30.57 -32.75 -15.98
CA ILE A 13 -30.43 -31.29 -15.96
C ILE A 13 -30.09 -30.76 -14.55
N LEU A 14 -30.50 -31.46 -13.49
CA LEU A 14 -30.23 -31.07 -12.10
C LEU A 14 -28.76 -31.30 -11.67
N ALA A 15 -28.05 -32.24 -12.29
CA ALA A 15 -26.64 -32.51 -11.99
C ALA A 15 -25.69 -31.44 -12.58
N VAL A 16 -26.06 -30.81 -13.70
CA VAL A 16 -25.22 -29.78 -14.36
C VAL A 16 -25.25 -28.46 -13.60
N VAL A 17 -26.36 -28.12 -12.94
CA VAL A 17 -26.50 -26.88 -12.17
C VAL A 17 -25.75 -26.94 -10.83
N ALA A 18 -25.60 -28.13 -10.22
CA ALA A 18 -24.85 -28.29 -8.98
C ALA A 18 -23.32 -28.17 -9.16
N LEU A 19 -22.79 -28.46 -10.36
CA LEU A 19 -21.36 -28.35 -10.69
C LEU A 19 -20.93 -26.91 -11.03
N ALA A 20 -21.86 -25.99 -11.25
CA ALA A 20 -21.54 -24.60 -11.59
C ALA A 20 -21.26 -23.70 -10.35
N PHE A 21 -21.55 -24.19 -9.13
CA PHE A 21 -21.33 -23.42 -7.90
C PHE A 21 -20.07 -23.83 -7.12
N ALA A 22 -19.28 -24.77 -7.62
CA ALA A 22 -17.93 -25.03 -7.13
C ALA A 22 -16.93 -24.01 -7.71
N SER A 23 -17.26 -22.72 -7.65
CA SER A 23 -16.25 -21.67 -7.74
C SER A 23 -15.43 -21.78 -6.46
N ASN A 24 -14.30 -22.49 -6.56
CA ASN A 24 -13.24 -22.41 -5.57
C ASN A 24 -12.90 -20.92 -5.42
N ALA A 25 -13.38 -20.30 -4.36
CA ALA A 25 -12.74 -19.12 -3.82
C ALA A 25 -11.34 -19.59 -3.41
N ALA A 26 -10.40 -19.53 -4.36
CA ALA A 26 -9.00 -19.67 -4.03
C ALA A 26 -8.71 -18.56 -3.02
N GLU A 27 -8.61 -18.92 -1.74
CA GLU A 27 -8.02 -18.03 -0.76
C GLU A 27 -6.70 -17.57 -1.37
N ALA A 28 -6.59 -16.27 -1.63
CA ALA A 28 -5.41 -15.71 -2.25
C ALA A 28 -4.22 -16.12 -1.40
N GLN A 29 -3.36 -16.99 -1.95
CA GLN A 29 -2.26 -17.56 -1.20
C GLN A 29 -1.36 -16.41 -0.74
N VAL A 30 -1.28 -16.22 0.58
CA VAL A 30 -0.45 -15.16 1.17
C VAL A 30 1.01 -15.40 0.78
N ASN A 31 1.64 -14.36 0.22
CA ASN A 31 3.04 -14.45 -0.15
C ASN A 31 3.91 -14.70 1.11
N PRO A 32 4.89 -15.62 1.09
CA PRO A 32 5.74 -15.92 2.25
C PRO A 32 6.46 -14.70 2.84
N PHE A 33 6.74 -13.66 2.04
CA PHE A 33 7.35 -12.42 2.49
C PHE A 33 6.41 -11.53 3.30
N CYS A 34 5.11 -11.82 3.30
CA CYS A 34 4.05 -11.00 3.89
C CYS A 34 3.45 -11.56 5.17
N ASN A 35 4.03 -12.62 5.75
CA ASN A 35 3.48 -13.30 6.91
C ASN A 35 3.30 -12.41 8.15
N THR A 36 4.14 -11.38 8.29
CA THR A 36 4.10 -10.43 9.42
C THR A 36 3.37 -9.12 9.08
N ALA A 37 2.84 -8.97 7.88
CA ALA A 37 2.08 -7.79 7.50
C ALA A 37 0.70 -7.79 8.17
N THR A 38 0.24 -6.62 8.61
CA THR A 38 -1.12 -6.44 9.14
C THR A 38 -2.14 -6.74 8.04
N ASP A 39 -1.95 -6.15 6.85
CA ASP A 39 -2.73 -6.48 5.66
C ASP A 39 -1.91 -7.41 4.73
N LYS A 40 -2.14 -8.71 4.90
CA LYS A 40 -1.46 -9.75 4.13
C LYS A 40 -1.84 -9.75 2.65
N ALA A 41 -3.09 -9.39 2.33
CA ALA A 41 -3.58 -9.38 0.96
C ALA A 41 -2.96 -8.22 0.18
N LEU A 42 -2.97 -7.02 0.77
CA LEU A 42 -2.29 -5.86 0.23
C LEU A 42 -0.79 -6.13 0.06
N CYS A 43 -0.10 -6.59 1.12
CA CYS A 43 1.32 -6.91 1.02
C CYS A 43 1.61 -7.91 -0.11
N THR A 44 0.79 -8.97 -0.23
CA THR A 44 0.94 -9.98 -1.31
C THR A 44 0.84 -9.35 -2.69
N SER A 45 -0.08 -8.42 -2.89
CA SER A 45 -0.18 -7.65 -4.13
C SER A 45 1.04 -6.75 -4.37
N MET A 46 1.62 -6.18 -3.31
CA MET A 46 2.75 -5.26 -3.39
C MET A 46 4.06 -5.97 -3.75
N VAL A 47 4.32 -7.16 -3.20
CA VAL A 47 5.56 -7.91 -3.42
C VAL A 47 5.54 -8.77 -4.70
N ASN A 48 4.48 -8.67 -5.50
CA ASN A 48 4.14 -9.57 -6.61
C ASN A 48 5.36 -10.03 -7.44
N GLY A 49 5.43 -11.33 -7.70
CA GLY A 49 6.49 -11.95 -8.52
C GLY A 49 7.87 -12.05 -7.88
N ALA A 50 8.08 -11.52 -6.67
CA ALA A 50 9.39 -11.56 -6.02
C ALA A 50 9.86 -12.98 -5.71
N LYS A 51 11.16 -13.22 -5.90
CA LYS A 51 11.85 -14.48 -5.61
C LYS A 51 12.76 -14.38 -4.39
N THR A 52 13.10 -13.16 -3.98
CA THR A 52 13.98 -12.90 -2.84
C THR A 52 13.40 -11.85 -1.90
N GLN A 53 13.83 -11.82 -0.64
CA GLN A 53 13.39 -10.80 0.32
C GLN A 53 13.74 -9.38 -0.14
N LYS A 54 14.93 -9.20 -0.75
CA LYS A 54 15.36 -7.90 -1.28
C LYS A 54 14.43 -7.44 -2.41
N GLU A 55 14.16 -8.33 -3.36
CA GLU A 55 13.23 -8.07 -4.46
C GLU A 55 11.82 -7.78 -3.95
N ALA A 56 11.32 -8.55 -2.98
CA ALA A 56 10.02 -8.32 -2.36
C ALA A 56 9.93 -6.93 -1.72
N THR A 57 10.99 -6.53 -0.99
CA THR A 57 11.06 -5.21 -0.36
C THR A 57 11.07 -4.11 -1.42
N VAL A 58 11.89 -4.24 -2.46
CA VAL A 58 11.95 -3.25 -3.56
C VAL A 58 10.62 -3.17 -4.33
N ASN A 59 9.96 -4.31 -4.60
CA ASN A 59 8.66 -4.33 -5.26
C ASN A 59 7.61 -3.59 -4.43
N ALA A 60 7.58 -3.83 -3.10
CA ALA A 60 6.68 -3.13 -2.20
C ALA A 60 6.94 -1.61 -2.14
N ILE A 61 8.22 -1.20 -2.08
CA ILE A 61 8.58 0.22 -2.08
C ILE A 61 8.21 0.88 -3.42
N ASN A 62 8.50 0.23 -4.55
CA ASN A 62 8.12 0.73 -5.88
C ASN A 62 6.59 0.86 -6.01
N PHE A 63 5.82 -0.11 -5.52
CA PHE A 63 4.36 -0.01 -5.49
C PHE A 63 3.93 1.24 -4.72
N THR A 64 4.49 1.45 -3.53
CA THR A 64 4.20 2.62 -2.69
C THR A 64 4.57 3.93 -3.39
N LEU A 65 5.74 3.97 -4.03
CA LEU A 65 6.23 5.12 -4.79
C LEU A 65 5.32 5.48 -5.97
N GLU A 66 4.84 4.47 -6.71
CA GLU A 66 3.88 4.69 -7.80
C GLU A 66 2.56 5.25 -7.27
N LYS A 67 2.08 4.78 -6.11
CA LYS A 67 0.88 5.34 -5.46
C LYS A 67 1.11 6.76 -4.95
N ALA A 68 2.27 7.04 -4.36
CA ALA A 68 2.64 8.38 -3.91
C ALA A 68 2.66 9.39 -5.05
N LYS A 69 3.21 9.03 -6.22
CA LYS A 69 3.24 9.89 -7.41
C LYS A 69 1.84 10.34 -7.86
N LEU A 70 0.80 9.54 -7.64
CA LEU A 70 -0.58 9.91 -7.96
C LEU A 70 -1.12 11.04 -7.09
N MET A 71 -0.45 11.33 -5.96
CA MET A 71 -0.85 12.37 -5.01
C MET A 71 -0.30 13.75 -5.39
N LYS A 72 0.77 13.83 -6.18
CA LYS A 72 1.42 15.10 -6.52
C LYS A 72 0.46 16.15 -7.06
N PRO A 73 -0.48 15.85 -7.99
CA PRO A 73 -1.42 16.85 -8.48
C PRO A 73 -2.37 17.38 -7.39
N MET A 74 -2.65 16.58 -6.35
CA MET A 74 -3.51 16.99 -5.24
C MET A 74 -2.78 17.92 -4.28
N VAL A 75 -1.49 17.64 -4.03
CA VAL A 75 -0.62 18.52 -3.25
C VAL A 75 -0.42 19.85 -4.00
N ASP A 76 -0.15 19.80 -5.31
CA ASP A 76 0.03 20.99 -6.15
C ASP A 76 -1.26 21.84 -6.26
N GLY A 77 -2.41 21.17 -6.29
CA GLY A 77 -3.72 21.82 -6.34
C GLY A 77 -4.24 22.35 -5.01
N LEU A 78 -3.50 22.14 -3.91
CA LEU A 78 -4.02 22.33 -2.56
C LEU A 78 -4.49 23.77 -2.32
N THR A 79 -3.74 24.77 -2.79
CA THR A 79 -4.07 26.20 -2.66
C THR A 79 -5.51 26.52 -3.10
N GLY A 80 -6.00 25.87 -4.17
CA GLY A 80 -7.34 26.08 -4.71
C GLY A 80 -8.47 25.49 -3.86
N THR A 81 -8.14 24.56 -2.95
CA THR A 81 -9.09 23.90 -2.05
C THR A 81 -9.17 24.56 -0.67
N LEU A 82 -8.24 25.47 -0.37
CA LEU A 82 -8.16 26.08 0.96
C LEU A 82 -9.28 27.12 1.20
N PRO A 83 -9.89 27.12 2.40
CA PRO A 83 -10.92 28.06 2.77
C PRO A 83 -10.48 29.52 2.55
N LYS A 84 -11.39 30.34 2.01
CA LYS A 84 -11.13 31.78 1.79
C LYS A 84 -10.88 32.55 3.09
N ILE A 85 -11.37 32.03 4.22
CA ILE A 85 -11.21 32.63 5.55
C ILE A 85 -9.76 32.55 6.07
N LEU A 86 -8.95 31.63 5.54
CA LEU A 86 -7.54 31.55 5.91
C LEU A 86 -6.77 32.75 5.37
N SER A 87 -5.88 33.29 6.21
CA SER A 87 -4.93 34.31 5.80
C SER A 87 -3.99 33.77 4.71
N LEU A 88 -3.42 34.65 3.88
CA LEU A 88 -2.45 34.26 2.86
C LEU A 88 -1.25 33.53 3.49
N VAL A 89 -0.74 34.04 4.62
CA VAL A 89 0.37 33.43 5.36
C VAL A 89 0.04 32.00 5.82
N SER A 90 -1.17 31.77 6.32
CA SER A 90 -1.61 30.43 6.74
C SER A 90 -1.73 29.47 5.55
N LYS A 91 -2.19 29.96 4.40
CA LYS A 91 -2.28 29.16 3.17
C LYS A 91 -0.90 28.78 2.67
N ASP A 92 0.01 29.74 2.59
CA ASP A 92 1.37 29.52 2.11
C ASP A 92 2.11 28.54 3.01
N SER A 93 2.02 28.71 4.34
CA SER A 93 2.61 27.79 5.30
C SER A 93 2.08 26.37 5.14
N LEU A 94 0.77 26.19 4.97
CA LEU A 94 0.16 24.87 4.84
C LEU A 94 0.53 24.20 3.51
N VAL A 95 0.54 24.96 2.41
CA VAL A 95 0.99 24.46 1.10
C VAL A 95 2.47 24.08 1.15
N GLN A 96 3.30 24.87 1.82
CA GLN A 96 4.72 24.57 2.02
C GLN A 96 4.90 23.27 2.80
N THR A 97 4.26 23.13 3.98
CA THR A 97 4.33 21.90 4.79
C THR A 97 3.93 20.67 3.99
N CYS A 98 2.85 20.75 3.21
CA CYS A 98 2.40 19.63 2.38
C CYS A 98 3.38 19.29 1.25
N ASN A 99 4.03 20.27 0.63
CA ASN A 99 5.06 20.02 -0.38
C ASN A 99 6.31 19.40 0.23
N GLU A 100 6.84 19.96 1.31
CA GLU A 100 8.04 19.46 2.00
C GLU A 100 7.83 18.03 2.49
N ASN A 101 6.64 17.73 3.06
CA ASN A 101 6.34 16.41 3.56
C ASN A 101 6.16 15.40 2.40
N TYR A 102 5.59 15.81 1.26
CA TYR A 102 5.54 15.00 0.05
C TYR A 102 6.92 14.72 -0.54
N GLU A 103 7.78 15.73 -0.63
CA GLU A 103 9.16 15.57 -1.13
C GLU A 103 9.95 14.61 -0.23
N SER A 104 9.86 14.80 1.09
CA SER A 104 10.49 13.91 2.09
C SER A 104 10.03 12.46 1.95
N LEU A 105 8.72 12.24 1.74
CA LEU A 105 8.16 10.90 1.48
C LEU A 105 8.83 10.25 0.25
N ILE A 106 8.97 10.99 -0.86
CA ILE A 106 9.57 10.46 -2.09
C ILE A 106 11.06 10.17 -1.88
N GLU A 107 11.78 11.08 -1.23
CA GLU A 107 13.20 10.93 -0.90
C GLU A 107 13.46 9.71 -0.02
N ASP A 108 12.62 9.44 0.98
CA ASP A 108 12.77 8.28 1.85
C ASP A 108 12.50 6.95 1.12
N LEU A 109 11.49 6.90 0.24
CA LEU A 109 11.23 5.71 -0.59
C LEU A 109 12.39 5.45 -1.56
N VAL A 110 12.90 6.48 -2.24
CA VAL A 110 14.03 6.35 -3.18
C VAL A 110 15.30 5.97 -2.43
N GLY A 111 15.59 6.64 -1.31
CA GLY A 111 16.74 6.34 -0.47
C GLY A 111 16.70 4.92 0.10
N ALA A 112 15.52 4.41 0.49
CA ALA A 112 15.37 3.03 0.94
C ALA A 112 15.71 2.02 -0.18
N ILE A 113 15.32 2.29 -1.43
CA ILE A 113 15.71 1.45 -2.58
C ILE A 113 17.23 1.48 -2.78
N GLU A 114 17.85 2.64 -2.68
CA GLU A 114 19.30 2.80 -2.82
C GLU A 114 20.07 2.05 -1.72
N ASP A 115 19.62 2.18 -0.47
CA ASP A 115 20.19 1.47 0.68
C ASP A 115 20.10 -0.06 0.51
N ILE A 116 19.02 -0.57 -0.09
CA ILE A 116 18.86 -2.00 -0.43
C ILE A 116 19.82 -2.42 -1.55
N LYS A 117 20.02 -1.57 -2.56
CA LYS A 117 20.87 -1.88 -3.73
C LYS A 117 22.35 -1.91 -3.36
N THR A 118 22.80 -0.91 -2.62
CA THR A 118 24.20 -0.77 -2.18
C THR A 118 24.54 -1.80 -1.11
N GLY A 119 23.59 -2.10 -0.23
CA GLY A 119 23.71 -3.13 0.80
C GLY A 119 24.53 -2.74 2.02
N ASP A 120 25.25 -1.63 1.98
CA ASP A 120 26.02 -1.09 3.11
C ASP A 120 25.13 -0.38 4.14
N LYS A 121 23.89 -0.07 3.77
CA LYS A 121 22.94 0.71 4.57
C LYS A 121 21.62 -0.01 4.79
N PHE A 122 21.59 -1.35 4.79
CA PHE A 122 20.34 -2.09 5.03
C PHE A 122 19.62 -1.66 6.32
N ASN A 123 20.35 -1.28 7.36
CA ASN A 123 19.79 -0.88 8.65
C ASN A 123 19.04 0.46 8.64
N SER A 124 19.30 1.36 7.67
CA SER A 124 18.52 2.60 7.55
C SER A 124 17.18 2.39 6.86
N VAL A 125 16.98 1.27 6.14
CA VAL A 125 15.74 0.97 5.42
C VAL A 125 14.51 1.01 6.35
N PRO A 126 14.47 0.33 7.51
CA PRO A 126 13.32 0.41 8.41
C PRO A 126 13.05 1.83 8.92
N THR A 127 14.09 2.62 9.17
CA THR A 127 13.96 4.01 9.62
C THR A 127 13.31 4.87 8.55
N LYS A 128 13.81 4.81 7.31
CA LYS A 128 13.23 5.53 6.16
C LYS A 128 11.77 5.13 5.94
N LEU A 129 11.49 3.83 5.91
CA LEU A 129 10.12 3.34 5.71
C LEU A 129 9.16 3.70 6.86
N SER A 130 9.67 3.97 8.06
CA SER A 130 8.84 4.43 9.18
C SER A 130 8.56 5.94 9.14
N ALA A 131 9.35 6.70 8.38
CA ALA A 131 9.14 8.13 8.16
C ALA A 131 8.23 8.44 6.95
N VAL A 132 8.02 7.45 6.06
CA VAL A 132 7.11 7.56 4.92
C VAL A 132 5.68 7.84 5.39
N GLY A 133 5.17 9.02 5.03
CA GLY A 133 3.81 9.45 5.32
C GLY A 133 3.61 10.92 4.99
N LEU A 134 2.38 11.40 5.13
CA LEU A 134 1.99 12.80 5.00
C LEU A 134 1.34 13.32 6.29
N THR A 135 1.76 12.78 7.44
CA THR A 135 1.13 13.06 8.74
C THR A 135 1.13 14.56 9.05
N ASP A 136 2.24 15.26 8.84
CA ASP A 136 2.33 16.69 9.15
C ASP A 136 1.42 17.53 8.24
N CYS A 137 1.30 17.14 6.96
CA CYS A 137 0.35 17.75 6.03
C CYS A 137 -1.11 17.47 6.45
N ALA A 138 -1.43 16.20 6.77
CA ALA A 138 -2.77 15.78 7.15
C ALA A 138 -3.23 16.45 8.46
N ASP A 139 -2.34 16.55 9.44
CA ASP A 139 -2.59 17.22 10.72
C ASP A 139 -2.77 18.72 10.52
N SER A 140 -1.92 19.36 9.70
CA SER A 140 -2.07 20.77 9.34
C SER A 140 -3.43 21.04 8.69
N LEU A 141 -3.85 20.21 7.73
CA LEU A 141 -5.16 20.33 7.09
C LEU A 141 -6.31 20.20 8.08
N LYS A 142 -6.20 19.27 9.02
CA LYS A 142 -7.19 19.06 10.08
C LYS A 142 -7.28 20.25 11.03
N ASP A 143 -6.15 20.83 11.43
CA ASP A 143 -6.12 22.00 12.30
C ASP A 143 -6.84 23.21 11.69
N PHE A 144 -6.76 23.35 10.37
CA PHE A 144 -7.51 24.38 9.63
C PHE A 144 -8.90 23.93 9.16
N SER A 145 -9.39 22.76 9.62
CA SER A 145 -10.69 22.19 9.25
C SER A 145 -10.88 22.05 7.73
N VAL A 146 -9.81 21.78 7.00
CA VAL A 146 -9.82 21.57 5.55
C VAL A 146 -10.15 20.13 5.25
N VAL A 147 -11.30 19.91 4.62
CA VAL A 147 -11.66 18.59 4.10
C VAL A 147 -10.94 18.36 2.79
N SER A 148 -10.00 17.41 2.77
CA SER A 148 -9.17 17.10 1.61
C SER A 148 -9.08 15.58 1.40
N PRO A 149 -9.02 15.10 0.15
CA PRO A 149 -8.73 13.69 -0.14
C PRO A 149 -7.34 13.25 0.36
N LEU A 150 -6.45 14.20 0.67
CA LEU A 150 -5.10 13.92 1.18
C LEU A 150 -5.09 13.14 2.49
N GLY A 151 -6.08 13.34 3.38
CA GLY A 151 -6.16 12.58 4.64
C GLY A 151 -6.34 11.07 4.38
N LYS A 152 -7.29 10.71 3.50
CA LYS A 152 -7.49 9.30 3.12
C LYS A 152 -6.28 8.71 2.41
N LEU A 153 -5.64 9.49 1.54
CA LEU A 153 -4.45 9.02 0.83
C LEU A 153 -3.25 8.86 1.76
N ASN A 154 -3.12 9.71 2.79
CA ASN A 154 -2.14 9.52 3.85
C ASN A 154 -2.34 8.17 4.56
N ASP A 155 -3.59 7.82 4.90
CA ASP A 155 -3.89 6.51 5.51
C ASP A 155 -3.51 5.35 4.57
N GLU A 156 -3.81 5.47 3.27
CA GLU A 156 -3.41 4.47 2.27
C GLU A 156 -1.88 4.33 2.18
N ILE A 157 -1.16 5.45 2.10
CA ILE A 157 0.31 5.46 2.10
C ILE A 157 0.89 4.83 3.36
N ASN A 158 0.34 5.15 4.54
CA ASN A 158 0.79 4.58 5.80
C ASN A 158 0.59 3.05 5.83
N ASN A 159 -0.49 2.55 5.23
CA ASN A 159 -0.71 1.11 5.09
C ASN A 159 0.30 0.45 4.13
N TYR A 160 0.64 1.13 3.03
CA TYR A 160 1.69 0.66 2.11
C TYR A 160 3.07 0.69 2.78
N ALA A 161 3.43 1.78 3.47
CA ALA A 161 4.68 1.92 4.23
C ALA A 161 4.82 0.84 5.32
N SER A 162 3.75 0.57 6.06
CA SER A 162 3.71 -0.50 7.06
C SER A 162 3.92 -1.88 6.42
N SER A 163 3.35 -2.12 5.24
CA SER A 163 3.58 -3.35 4.46
C SER A 163 5.03 -3.45 3.99
N CYS A 164 5.63 -2.36 3.48
CA CYS A 164 7.05 -2.30 3.14
C CYS A 164 7.93 -2.64 4.35
N LEU A 165 7.63 -2.07 5.52
CA LEU A 165 8.37 -2.29 6.75
C LEU A 165 8.27 -3.74 7.24
N ALA A 166 7.09 -4.34 7.14
CA ALA A 166 6.87 -5.75 7.46
C ALA A 166 7.73 -6.68 6.60
N VAL A 167 7.86 -6.39 5.30
CA VAL A 167 8.72 -7.13 4.39
C VAL A 167 10.20 -6.84 4.69
N ALA A 168 10.58 -5.58 4.88
CA ALA A 168 11.98 -5.19 5.10
C ALA A 168 12.57 -5.82 6.37
N ARG A 169 11.83 -5.83 7.49
CA ARG A 169 12.29 -6.38 8.79
C ARG A 169 12.61 -7.88 8.77
N GLN A 170 12.18 -8.60 7.74
CA GLN A 170 12.48 -10.02 7.58
C GLN A 170 13.80 -10.29 6.85
N ILE A 171 14.50 -9.25 6.35
CA ILE A 171 15.83 -9.37 5.73
C ILE A 171 16.82 -9.98 6.73
N LYS A 172 17.47 -11.08 6.33
CA LYS A 172 18.41 -11.83 7.17
C LYS A 172 19.60 -10.97 7.65
N GLU A 173 20.06 -10.02 6.83
CA GLU A 173 21.18 -9.14 7.20
C GLU A 173 20.81 -8.19 8.36
N LEU A 174 19.56 -7.69 8.42
CA LEU A 174 19.08 -6.93 9.59
C LEU A 174 19.07 -7.77 10.88
N LYS A 175 18.85 -9.08 10.75
CA LYS A 175 18.81 -10.00 11.90
C LYS A 175 20.20 -10.33 12.43
N LYS A 176 21.23 -10.42 11.58
CA LYS A 176 22.59 -10.79 11.98
C LYS A 176 23.23 -9.77 12.93
N GLU A 177 22.91 -8.49 12.79
CA GLU A 177 23.47 -7.45 13.66
C GLU A 177 22.73 -7.30 14.98
N CYS A 178 21.42 -7.61 15.03
CA CYS A 178 20.68 -7.73 16.30
C CYS A 178 21.24 -8.84 17.21
N TYR A 179 21.91 -9.85 16.65
CA TYR A 179 22.58 -10.92 17.42
C TYR A 179 24.06 -10.62 17.73
N ARG A 180 24.58 -9.45 17.33
CA ARG A 180 25.95 -8.99 17.66
C ARG A 180 25.98 -7.90 18.73
N MET A 181 24.82 -7.48 19.22
CA MET A 181 24.67 -6.61 20.41
C MET A 181 24.40 -7.47 21.64
#